data_AF-L5NR63-F1
#
_entry.id   AF-L5NR63-F1
#
_cell.length_a   1.000
_cell.length_b   1.000
_cell.length_c   1.000
_cell.angle_alpha   90.00
_cell.angle_beta   90.00
_cell.angle_gamma   90.00
#
_symmetry.space_group_name_H-M   'P 1'
#
loop_
_entity.id
_entity.type
_entity.pdbx_description
1 polymer ?
#
loop_
_entity_poly.entity_id
_entity_poly.type
_entity_poly.pdbx_seq_one_letter_code
_entity_poly.pdbx_strand_id
1 'polypeptide(L)' 'IAGPEGGLPGKPVGTVFVGVAFAAPWGSGDSYARVERFEYDGSRTQVKERIARGALALLREEIETESVTTG' A
#
# COMPACT_ATOMS: atom_id res chain seq x y z
N ILE A 1 7.96 -8.29 -2.45
CA ILE A 1 7.60 -9.72 -2.28
C ILE A 1 7.92 -10.17 -0.86
N ALA A 2 6.90 -10.53 -0.07
CA ALA A 2 7.07 -11.15 1.24
C ALA A 2 6.99 -12.69 1.08
N GLY A 3 8.01 -13.29 0.47
CA GLY A 3 8.06 -14.74 0.29
C GLY A 3 8.78 -15.45 1.45
N PRO A 4 8.48 -16.74 1.69
CA PRO A 4 9.36 -17.60 2.48
C PRO A 4 10.70 -17.88 1.75
N GLU A 5 10.75 -17.79 0.41
CA GLU A 5 11.94 -18.19 -0.39
C GLU A 5 12.62 -17.07 -1.21
N GLY A 6 12.18 -15.82 -1.08
CA GLY A 6 12.58 -14.72 -1.99
C GLY A 6 13.80 -13.90 -1.57
N GLY A 7 14.98 -14.51 -1.35
CA GLY A 7 16.18 -13.76 -0.95
C GLY A 7 17.47 -14.33 -1.55
N LEU A 8 17.68 -14.16 -2.86
CA LEU A 8 19.02 -14.33 -3.44
C LEU A 8 19.93 -13.20 -2.92
N PRO A 9 21.23 -13.48 -2.63
CA PRO A 9 22.18 -12.44 -2.26
C PRO A 9 22.23 -11.40 -3.39
N GLY A 10 21.88 -10.15 -3.09
CA GLY A 10 21.93 -9.04 -4.06
C GLY A 10 20.60 -8.53 -4.61
N LYS A 11 19.43 -9.09 -4.22
CA LYS A 11 18.13 -8.47 -4.53
C LYS A 11 17.61 -7.68 -3.33
N PRO A 12 17.35 -6.36 -3.44
CA PRO A 12 16.83 -5.57 -2.33
C PRO A 12 15.46 -6.11 -1.90
N VAL A 13 15.40 -6.57 -0.65
CA VAL A 13 14.14 -6.74 0.07
C VAL A 13 13.65 -5.35 0.42
N GLY A 14 12.55 -4.89 -0.20
CA GLY A 14 12.10 -3.52 0.04
C GLY A 14 10.91 -3.07 -0.79
N THR A 15 10.70 -3.64 -1.98
CA THR A 15 9.61 -3.19 -2.87
C THR A 15 8.26 -3.79 -2.49
N VAL A 16 7.26 -2.92 -2.33
CA VAL A 16 5.86 -3.25 -2.06
C VAL A 16 4.94 -2.41 -2.91
N PHE A 17 3.86 -3.03 -3.38
CA PHE A 17 2.76 -2.34 -4.04
C PHE A 17 1.56 -2.31 -3.09
N VAL A 18 0.98 -1.13 -2.88
CA VAL A 18 -0.22 -0.93 -2.09
C VAL A 18 -1.32 -0.48 -3.04
N GLY A 19 -2.41 -1.24 -3.13
CA GLY A 19 -3.56 -0.92 -3.94
C GLY A 19 -4.74 -0.51 -3.08
N VAL A 20 -5.42 0.57 -3.45
CA VAL A 20 -6.70 0.98 -2.84
C VAL A 20 -7.78 0.97 -3.92
N ALA A 21 -8.95 0.46 -3.56
CA ALA A 21 -10.12 0.43 -4.43
C ALA A 21 -11.30 1.08 -3.70
N PHE A 22 -11.88 2.09 -4.33
CA PHE A 22 -13.05 2.79 -3.84
C PHE A 22 -14.28 2.40 -4.66
N ALA A 23 -15.34 2.02 -3.97
CA ALA A 23 -16.62 1.67 -4.57
C ALA A 23 -17.59 2.83 -4.35
N ALA A 24 -17.80 3.63 -5.39
CA ALA A 24 -18.77 4.71 -5.39
C ALA A 24 -20.21 4.16 -5.48
N PRO A 25 -21.22 4.98 -5.15
CA PRO A 25 -22.62 4.61 -5.32
C PRO A 25 -22.94 4.10 -6.72
N TRP A 26 -23.85 3.13 -6.78
CA TRP A 26 -24.22 2.51 -8.05
C TRP A 26 -24.77 3.55 -9.04
N GLY A 27 -24.23 3.56 -10.25
CA GLY A 27 -24.63 4.47 -11.32
C GLY A 27 -23.95 5.84 -11.33
N SER A 28 -23.08 6.17 -10.37
CA SER A 28 -22.34 7.44 -10.38
C SER A 28 -21.16 7.43 -11.36
N GLY A 29 -20.53 6.27 -11.55
CA GLY A 29 -19.35 6.12 -12.41
C GLY A 29 -18.04 6.54 -11.74
N ASP A 30 -18.07 6.91 -10.46
CA ASP A 30 -16.91 7.49 -9.75
C ASP A 30 -16.05 6.46 -9.02
N SER A 31 -16.34 5.16 -9.17
CA SER A 31 -15.50 4.11 -8.59
C SER A 31 -14.10 4.15 -9.20
N TYR A 32 -13.07 4.03 -8.36
CA TYR A 32 -11.69 4.07 -8.82
C TYR A 32 -10.80 3.05 -8.11
N ALA A 33 -9.64 2.79 -8.70
CA ALA A 33 -8.57 2.05 -8.06
C ALA A 33 -7.23 2.74 -8.32
N ARG A 34 -6.39 2.81 -7.29
CA ARG A 34 -5.05 3.39 -7.34
C ARG A 34 -4.04 2.41 -6.79
N VAL A 35 -2.85 2.37 -7.36
CA VAL A 35 -1.73 1.56 -6.89
C VAL A 35 -0.51 2.44 -6.72
N GLU A 36 0.15 2.32 -5.57
CA GLU A 36 1.42 2.99 -5.28
C GLU A 36 2.53 1.99 -4.97
N ARG A 37 3.75 2.33 -5.37
CA ARG A 37 4.94 1.50 -5.21
C ARG A 37 5.88 2.14 -4.20
N PHE A 38 6.23 1.39 -3.16
CA PHE A 38 7.15 1.81 -2.11
C PHE A 38 8.41 0.95 -2.15
N GLU A 39 9.54 1.58 -1.87
CA GLU A 39 10.82 0.91 -1.66
C GLU A 39 11.34 1.29 -0.29
N TYR A 40 11.58 0.27 0.54
CA TYR A 40 12.12 0.43 1.88
C TYR A 40 13.52 -0.16 1.95
N ASP A 41 14.49 0.65 2.33
CA ASP A 41 15.84 0.18 2.64
C ASP A 41 15.94 -0.28 4.11
N GLY A 42 16.69 -1.36 4.34
CA GLY A 42 17.00 -1.86 5.67
C GLY A 42 17.15 -3.38 5.75
N SER A 43 17.37 -3.88 6.95
CA SER A 43 17.37 -5.33 7.19
C SER A 43 15.98 -5.93 6.95
N ARG A 44 15.93 -7.21 6.56
CA ARG A 44 14.68 -7.93 6.25
C ARG A 44 13.59 -7.81 7.33
N THR A 45 13.96 -7.77 8.61
CA THR A 45 13.01 -7.64 9.73
C THR A 45 12.47 -6.21 9.84
N GLN A 46 13.33 -5.20 9.73
CA GLN A 46 12.94 -3.78 9.74
C GLN A 46 12.06 -3.42 8.54
N VAL A 47 12.34 -4.02 7.38
CA VAL A 47 11.60 -3.81 6.13
C VAL A 47 10.15 -4.30 6.26
N LYS A 48 9.89 -5.47 6.87
CA LYS A 48 8.52 -5.99 7.04
C LYS A 48 7.63 -5.08 7.89
N GLU A 49 8.14 -4.57 9.01
CA GLU A 49 7.37 -3.67 9.87
C GLU A 49 7.07 -2.35 9.17
N ARG A 50 8.07 -1.75 8.51
CA ARG A 50 7.90 -0.49 7.77
C ARG A 50 6.90 -0.63 6.63
N ILE A 51 6.96 -1.75 5.90
CA ILE A 51 5.99 -2.08 4.86
C ILE A 51 4.56 -2.09 5.42
N ALA A 52 4.33 -2.84 6.50
CA ALA A 52 2.98 -3.00 7.05
C ALA A 52 2.44 -1.65 7.56
N ARG A 53 3.27 -0.88 8.28
CA ARG A 53 2.88 0.44 8.77
C ARG A 53 2.63 1.44 7.64
N GLY A 54 3.48 1.47 6.61
CA GLY A 54 3.31 2.35 5.46
C GLY A 54 2.04 2.05 4.67
N ALA A 55 1.75 0.76 4.41
CA ALA A 55 0.53 0.36 3.74
C ALA A 55 -0.74 0.75 4.52
N LEU A 56 -0.74 0.58 5.85
CA LEU A 56 -1.85 0.98 6.71
C LEU A 56 -2.01 2.50 6.79
N ALA A 57 -0.92 3.26 6.78
CA ALA A 57 -0.96 4.72 6.78
C ALA A 57 -1.60 5.28 5.51
N LEU A 58 -1.25 4.74 4.33
CA LEU A 58 -1.89 5.10 3.06
C LEU A 58 -3.39 4.80 3.05
N LEU A 59 -3.77 3.59 3.51
CA LEU A 59 -5.18 3.24 3.59
C LEU A 59 -5.95 4.20 4.51
N ARG A 60 -5.35 4.60 5.63
CA ARG A 60 -5.94 5.57 6.56
C ARG A 60 -6.09 6.95 5.91
N GLU A 61 -5.05 7.45 5.24
CA GLU A 61 -5.08 8.75 4.55
C GLU A 61 -6.16 8.79 3.46
N GLU A 62 -6.31 7.70 2.70
CA GLU A 62 -7.35 7.59 1.68
C GLU A 62 -8.75 7.67 2.29
N ILE A 63 -9.02 6.87 3.34
CA ILE A 63 -10.32 6.87 4.03
C ILE A 63 -10.63 8.24 4.63
N GLU A 64 -9.63 8.93 5.18
CA GLU A 64 -9.80 10.27 5.73
C GLU A 64 -10.11 11.32 4.64
N THR A 65 -9.46 11.21 3.47
CA THR A 65 -9.69 12.12 2.33
C THR A 65 -11.11 11.99 1.76
N GLU A 66 -11.60 10.75 1.64
CA GLU A 66 -12.99 10.47 1.23
C GLU A 66 -14.02 10.96 2.26
N SER A 67 -13.70 10.82 3.55
CA SER A 67 -14.55 11.28 4.65
C SER A 67 -14.71 12.81 4.70
N VAL A 68 -13.69 13.56 4.27
CA VAL A 68 -13.72 15.03 4.17
C VAL A 68 -14.47 15.50 2.91
N THR A 69 -14.45 14.71 1.83
CA THR A 69 -15.10 15.07 0.56
C THR A 69 -16.60 14.78 0.56
N THR A 70 -17.08 13.91 1.46
CA THR A 70 -18.50 13.54 1.61
C THR A 70 -19.26 14.38 2.66
N GLY A 71 -18.62 15.39 3.28
CA GLY A 71 -19.18 16.23 4.34
C GLY A 71 -19.86 17.51 3.89
#